data_AF-A0A9D0T4V4-F1
#
_entry.id   AF-A0A9D0T4V4-F1
#
_cell.length_a   1.000
_cell.length_b   1.000
_cell.length_c   1.000
_cell.angle_alpha   90.00
_cell.angle_beta   90.00
_cell.angle_gamma   90.00
#
_symmetry.space_group_name_H-M   'P 1'
#
loop_
_entity.id
_entity.type
_entity.pdbx_description
1 polymer ?
#
loop_
_entity_poly.entity_id
_entity_poly.type
_entity_poly.pdbx_seq_one_letter_code
_entity_poly.pdbx_strand_id
1 'polypeptide(L)'
;MEASAVMSRDGLNVAAVLGDGVDPDRLGAMCAALLGLADQTADELARGELKLVLLHGSKGVLLLVHVGTTHVLALAAKPGINLGMVLMEAKKTAAMLATTI
;
A
#
# COMPACT_ATOMS: atom_id res chain seq x y z
N MET A 1 -2.98 12.32 -6.06
CA MET A 1 -3.38 11.15 -5.24
C MET A 1 -4.68 11.49 -4.54
N GLU A 2 -5.53 10.50 -4.28
CA GLU A 2 -6.84 10.73 -3.63
C GLU A 2 -6.82 10.39 -2.15
N ALA A 3 -6.06 9.36 -1.79
CA ALA A 3 -5.88 8.94 -0.42
C ALA A 3 -4.50 8.32 -0.25
N SER A 4 -3.95 8.47 0.95
CA SER A 4 -2.70 7.82 1.35
C SER A 4 -2.78 7.42 2.82
N ALA A 5 -2.20 6.27 3.17
CA ALA A 5 -2.06 5.87 4.56
C ALA A 5 -0.74 5.13 4.79
N VAL A 6 -0.20 5.25 5.99
CA VAL A 6 0.90 4.45 6.50
C VAL A 6 0.37 3.64 7.67
N MET A 7 0.64 2.35 7.65
CA MET A 7 0.18 1.40 8.65
C MET A 7 1.26 0.36 8.91
N SER A 8 1.21 -0.31 10.05
CA SER A 8 2.03 -1.49 10.30
C SER A 8 1.54 -2.69 9.47
N ARG A 9 2.38 -3.72 9.33
CA ARG A 9 2.02 -4.94 8.57
C ARG A 9 0.84 -5.73 9.14
N ASP A 10 0.54 -5.57 10.43
CA ASP A 10 -0.65 -6.14 11.08
C ASP A 10 -1.89 -5.26 10.96
N GLY A 11 -1.79 -4.10 10.30
CA GLY A 11 -2.92 -3.25 9.94
C GLY A 11 -3.25 -2.14 10.93
N LEU A 12 -2.37 -1.85 11.91
CA LEU A 12 -2.54 -0.70 12.79
C LEU A 12 -2.15 0.58 12.05
N ASN A 13 -3.06 1.56 12.06
CA ASN A 13 -2.84 2.82 11.38
C ASN A 13 -1.79 3.69 12.12
N VAL A 14 -0.86 4.27 11.35
CA VAL A 14 0.13 5.25 11.84
C VAL A 14 -0.27 6.67 11.47
N ALA A 15 -0.62 6.87 10.20
CA ALA A 15 -1.06 8.16 9.68
C ALA A 15 -1.88 7.96 8.40
N ALA A 16 -2.94 8.73 8.22
CA ALA A 16 -3.79 8.60 7.04
C ALA A 16 -4.38 9.94 6.59
N VAL A 17 -4.47 10.11 5.28
CA VAL A 17 -5.23 11.16 4.59
C VAL A 17 -6.17 10.43 3.64
N LEU A 18 -7.43 10.27 4.05
CA LEU A 18 -8.42 9.46 3.35
C LEU A 18 -9.62 10.31 2.91
N GLY A 19 -10.37 9.80 1.94
CA GLY A 19 -11.64 10.41 1.53
C GLY A 19 -12.76 10.15 2.55
N ASP A 20 -13.84 10.91 2.42
CA ASP A 20 -14.99 10.80 3.32
C ASP A 20 -15.55 9.37 3.37
N GLY A 21 -15.83 8.89 4.58
CA GLY A 21 -16.41 7.57 4.83
C GLY A 21 -15.43 6.40 4.80
N VAL A 22 -14.13 6.65 4.61
CA VAL A 22 -13.09 5.62 4.77
C VAL A 22 -12.54 5.66 6.19
N ASP A 23 -12.81 4.60 6.94
CA ASP A 23 -12.25 4.38 8.27
C ASP A 23 -10.81 3.84 8.14
N PRO A 24 -9.80 4.51 8.76
CA PRO A 24 -8.41 4.08 8.67
C PRO A 24 -8.12 2.71 9.29
N ASP A 25 -8.78 2.34 10.39
CA ASP A 25 -8.58 1.05 11.06
C ASP A 25 -9.18 -0.08 10.23
N ARG A 26 -10.36 0.18 9.64
CA ARG A 26 -10.97 -0.76 8.70
C ARG A 26 -10.12 -0.94 7.44
N LEU A 27 -9.57 0.15 6.89
CA LEU A 27 -8.64 0.09 5.76
C LEU A 27 -7.39 -0.71 6.13
N GLY A 28 -6.82 -0.46 7.31
CA GLY A 28 -5.65 -1.15 7.83
C GLY A 28 -5.85 -2.66 7.92
N ALA A 29 -6.96 -3.10 8.51
CA ALA A 29 -7.31 -4.52 8.58
C ALA A 29 -7.44 -5.18 7.20
N MET A 30 -8.06 -4.50 6.23
CA MET A 30 -8.18 -5.00 4.86
C MET A 30 -6.81 -5.11 4.17
N CYS A 31 -5.94 -4.10 4.36
CA CYS A 31 -4.59 -4.10 3.82
C CYS A 31 -3.72 -5.22 4.42
N ALA A 32 -3.78 -5.44 5.73
CA ALA A 32 -3.07 -6.53 6.40
C ALA A 32 -3.49 -7.90 5.85
N ALA A 33 -4.80 -8.12 5.67
CA ALA A 33 -5.31 -9.36 5.07
C ALA A 33 -4.84 -9.54 3.61
N LEU A 34 -4.89 -8.48 2.79
CA LEU A 34 -4.41 -8.52 1.40
C LEU A 34 -2.92 -8.83 1.30
N LEU A 35 -2.10 -8.23 2.17
CA LEU A 35 -0.66 -8.47 2.19
C LEU A 35 -0.33 -9.89 2.63
N GLY A 36 -1.00 -10.40 3.67
CA GLY A 36 -0.79 -11.78 4.11
C GLY A 36 -1.10 -12.80 3.01
N LEU A 37 -2.19 -12.59 2.26
CA LEU A 37 -2.53 -13.43 1.11
C LEU A 37 -1.52 -13.26 -0.04
N ALA A 38 -1.06 -12.04 -0.31
CA ALA A 38 -0.09 -11.77 -1.36
C ALA A 38 1.28 -12.38 -1.04
N ASP A 39 1.74 -12.31 0.21
CA ASP A 39 2.97 -12.93 0.70
C ASP A 39 2.89 -14.46 0.52
N GLN A 40 1.81 -15.07 1.01
CA GLN A 40 1.61 -16.52 0.87
C GLN A 40 1.56 -16.95 -0.61
N THR A 41 0.91 -16.16 -1.47
CA THR A 41 0.83 -16.44 -2.90
C THR A 41 2.19 -16.29 -3.58
N ALA A 42 2.98 -15.29 -3.19
CA ALA A 42 4.33 -15.08 -3.71
C ALA A 42 5.24 -16.26 -3.35
N ASP A 43 5.14 -16.76 -2.12
CA ASP A 43 5.88 -17.95 -1.66
C ASP A 43 5.46 -19.20 -2.44
N GLU A 44 4.16 -19.49 -2.53
CA GLU A 44 3.61 -20.67 -3.22
C GLU A 44 4.02 -20.71 -4.70
N LEU A 45 4.05 -19.54 -5.36
CA LEU A 45 4.42 -19.42 -6.77
C LEU A 45 5.93 -19.19 -6.99
N ALA A 46 6.75 -19.26 -5.94
CA ALA A 46 8.19 -18.99 -5.97
C ALA A 46 8.55 -17.65 -6.63
N ARG A 47 7.80 -16.59 -6.29
CA ARG A 47 8.05 -15.20 -6.76
C ARG A 47 9.08 -14.46 -5.91
N GLY A 48 9.51 -15.05 -4.79
CA GLY A 48 10.43 -14.44 -3.84
C GLY A 48 9.74 -13.37 -3.00
N GLU A 49 10.53 -12.44 -2.47
CA GLU A 49 10.02 -11.39 -1.57
C GLU A 49 8.99 -10.47 -2.26
N LEU A 50 7.80 -10.36 -1.68
CA LEU A 50 6.77 -9.45 -2.13
C LEU A 50 7.28 -8.00 -2.04
N LYS A 51 7.28 -7.30 -3.17
CA LYS A 51 7.74 -5.90 -3.23
C LYS A 51 6.59 -4.90 -3.15
N LEU A 52 5.45 -5.21 -3.75
CA LEU A 52 4.25 -4.38 -3.75
C LEU A 52 3.02 -5.19 -4.13
N VAL A 53 1.86 -4.69 -3.75
CA VAL A 53 0.55 -5.11 -4.29
C VAL A 53 -0.03 -3.95 -5.10
N LEU A 54 -0.51 -4.27 -6.31
CA LEU A 54 -1.27 -3.34 -7.16
C LEU A 54 -2.69 -3.86 -7.31
N LEU A 55 -3.66 -3.10 -6.82
CA LEU A 55 -5.08 -3.32 -7.07
C LEU A 55 -5.52 -2.34 -8.15
N HIS A 56 -5.96 -2.86 -9.29
CA HIS A 56 -6.48 -2.07 -10.40
C HIS A 56 -7.99 -2.26 -10.52
N GLY A 57 -8.75 -1.21 -10.18
CA GLY A 57 -10.20 -1.19 -10.28
C GLY A 57 -10.69 -0.23 -11.36
N SER A 58 -11.99 -0.31 -11.69
CA SER A 58 -12.63 0.60 -12.64
C SER A 58 -12.60 2.07 -12.18
N LYS A 59 -12.39 2.31 -10.88
CA LYS A 59 -12.31 3.64 -10.27
C LYS A 59 -10.89 4.09 -9.94
N GLY A 60 -9.86 3.40 -10.46
CA GLY A 60 -8.46 3.79 -10.29
C GLY A 60 -7.63 2.67 -9.71
N VAL A 61 -6.50 3.05 -9.11
CA VAL A 61 -5.51 2.10 -8.60
C VAL A 61 -5.25 2.33 -7.11
N LEU A 62 -4.99 1.25 -6.39
CA LEU A 62 -4.43 1.25 -5.03
C LEU A 62 -3.09 0.50 -5.07
N LEU A 63 -2.05 1.14 -4.56
CA LEU A 63 -0.74 0.55 -4.35
C LEU A 63 -0.52 0.32 -2.86
N LEU A 64 -0.05 -0.87 -2.50
CA LEU A 64 0.51 -1.17 -1.17
C LEU A 64 2.00 -1.44 -1.36
N VAL A 65 2.85 -0.63 -0.73
CA VAL A 65 4.30 -0.70 -0.86
C VAL A 65 4.92 -0.87 0.52
N HIS A 66 5.84 -1.82 0.68
CA HIS A 66 6.56 -2.01 1.94
C HIS A 66 7.38 -0.77 2.31
N VAL A 67 7.32 -0.42 3.60
CA VAL A 67 8.14 0.63 4.22
C VAL A 67 8.98 -0.03 5.30
N GLY A 68 10.26 -0.21 5.03
CA GLY A 68 11.14 -1.00 5.89
C GLY A 68 10.62 -2.43 6.05
N THR A 69 10.73 -2.99 7.25
CA THR A 69 10.30 -4.36 7.57
C THR A 69 8.95 -4.44 8.28
N THR A 70 8.47 -3.33 8.83
CA THR A 70 7.35 -3.29 9.78
C THR A 70 6.13 -2.55 9.28
N HIS A 71 6.28 -1.68 8.26
CA HIS A 71 5.22 -0.78 7.80
C HIS A 71 4.91 -0.95 6.32
N VAL A 72 3.79 -0.35 5.92
CA VAL A 72 3.23 -0.38 4.56
C VAL A 72 2.69 1.01 4.25
N LEU A 73 2.98 1.50 3.06
CA LEU A 73 2.41 2.68 2.46
C LEU A 73 1.30 2.29 1.48
N ALA A 74 0.09 2.72 1.76
CA ALA A 74 -1.08 2.61 0.89
C ALA A 74 -1.30 3.92 0.12
N LEU A 75 -1.47 3.85 -1.20
CA LEU A 75 -1.67 5.02 -2.08
C LEU A 75 -2.76 4.76 -3.09
N ALA A 76 -3.83 5.55 -3.05
CA ALA A 76 -4.93 5.50 -4.01
C ALA A 76 -4.81 6.64 -5.04
N ALA A 77 -5.07 6.32 -6.30
CA ALA A 77 -5.04 7.28 -7.40
C ALA A 77 -6.17 7.06 -8.41
N LYS A 78 -6.67 8.18 -8.95
CA LYS A 78 -7.73 8.24 -9.96
C LYS A 78 -7.40 7.44 -11.23
N PRO A 79 -8.42 7.03 -11.99
CA PRO A 79 -8.23 6.51 -13.35
C PRO A 79 -7.48 7.50 -14.24
N GLY A 80 -6.75 6.97 -15.22
CA GLY A 80 -6.05 7.80 -16.22
C GLY A 80 -4.75 8.44 -15.73
N ILE A 81 -4.37 8.24 -14.47
CA ILE A 81 -3.05 8.66 -13.98
C ILE A 81 -1.95 7.80 -14.60
N ASN A 82 -0.78 8.40 -14.83
CA ASN A 82 0.40 7.64 -15.28
C ASN A 82 0.89 6.71 -14.16
N LEU A 83 0.60 5.41 -14.30
CA LEU A 83 0.95 4.40 -13.30
C LEU A 83 2.46 4.33 -13.03
N GLY A 84 3.30 4.55 -14.05
CA GLY A 84 4.75 4.58 -13.89
C GLY A 84 5.21 5.71 -12.95
N MET A 85 4.61 6.90 -13.08
CA MET A 85 4.89 8.02 -12.17
C MET A 85 4.40 7.73 -10.74
N VAL A 86 3.21 7.14 -10.58
CA VAL A 86 2.69 6.79 -9.25
C VAL A 86 3.59 5.75 -8.58
N LEU A 87 4.02 4.71 -9.30
CA LEU A 87 4.95 3.70 -8.79
C LEU A 87 6.30 4.30 -8.38
N MET A 88 6.85 5.21 -9.19
CA MET A 88 8.10 5.89 -8.88
C MET A 88 7.97 6.70 -7.58
N GLU A 89 6.93 7.51 -7.46
CA GLU A 89 6.72 8.37 -6.29
C GLU A 89 6.43 7.55 -5.03
N ALA A 90 5.67 6.45 -5.17
CA ALA A 90 5.39 5.52 -4.08
C ALA A 90 6.67 4.90 -3.52
N LYS A 91 7.56 4.40 -4.39
CA LYS A 91 8.84 3.82 -3.98
C LYS A 91 9.75 4.85 -3.31
N LYS A 92 9.83 6.05 -3.87
CA LYS A 92 10.61 7.16 -3.29
C LYS A 92 10.09 7.55 -1.91
N THR A 93 8.77 7.68 -1.77
CA THR A 93 8.13 8.02 -0.49
C THR A 93 8.35 6.93 0.54
N ALA A 94 8.17 5.65 0.17
CA ALA A 94 8.41 4.52 1.06
C ALA A 94 9.87 4.47 1.56
N ALA A 95 10.84 4.74 0.68
CA ALA A 95 12.25 4.80 1.06
C ALA A 95 12.55 5.95 2.04
N MET A 96 11.94 7.14 1.85
CA MET A 96 12.09 8.25 2.81
C MET A 96 11.41 7.97 4.16
N LEU A 97 10.24 7.32 4.14
CA LEU A 97 9.55 6.96 5.37
C LEU A 97 10.37 5.93 6.17
N ALA A 98 10.99 4.95 5.50
CA ALA A 98 11.80 3.92 6.16
C ALA A 98 13.02 4.46 6.93
N THR A 99 13.44 5.72 6.69
CA THR A 99 14.51 6.37 7.48
C THR A 99 13.97 7.21 8.63
N THR A 100 12.66 7.40 8.71
CA THR A 100 11.99 8.34 9.62
C THR A 100 11.13 7.62 10.67
N ILE A 101 10.49 6.52 10.28
CA ILE A 101 9.65 5.65 11.13
C ILE A 101 10.28 4.27 11.28
#